data_AF-A0A2S6I7N4-F1
#
_entry.id   AF-A0A2S6I7N4-F1
#
_cell.length_a   1.000
_cell.length_b   1.000
_cell.length_c   1.000
_cell.angle_alpha   90.00
_cell.angle_beta   90.00
_cell.angle_gamma   90.00
#
_symmetry.space_group_name_H-M   'P 1'
#
loop_
_entity.id
_entity.type
_entity.pdbx_description
1 polymer ?
#
loop_
_entity_poly.entity_id
_entity_poly.type
_entity_poly.pdbx_seq_one_letter_code
_entity_poly.pdbx_strand_id
1 'polypeptide(L)'
;MATRKSKNPLAPYWNLIPGYLRNRYFVTLLLFLLLMIFFDRHDVGTQFRLHATVDRLEEDLQRYDRLTAEAEAEKLDMEMNRERFARENYYMQQDDEDVFIIVDK
;
A
#
# COMPACT_ATOMS: atom_id res chain seq x y z
N MET A 1 4.13 -71.54 -19.36
CA MET A 1 4.75 -70.20 -19.21
C MET A 1 4.01 -69.49 -18.08
N ALA A 2 4.61 -69.32 -16.89
CA ALA A 2 3.93 -68.74 -15.75
C ALA A 2 3.89 -67.20 -15.87
N THR A 3 2.69 -66.63 -15.96
CA THR A 3 2.49 -65.17 -16.02
C THR A 3 2.67 -64.57 -14.61
N ARG A 4 3.75 -63.80 -14.40
CA ARG A 4 4.03 -63.11 -13.14
C ARG A 4 3.01 -61.99 -12.92
N LYS A 5 2.00 -62.23 -12.07
CA LYS A 5 1.02 -61.22 -11.67
C LYS A 5 1.69 -60.20 -10.74
N SER A 6 2.05 -59.03 -11.28
CA SER A 6 2.57 -57.93 -10.47
C SER A 6 1.52 -57.49 -9.45
N LYS A 7 1.84 -57.60 -8.16
CA LYS A 7 1.01 -57.05 -7.08
C LYS A 7 1.54 -55.66 -6.76
N ASN A 8 1.11 -54.65 -7.51
CA ASN A 8 1.42 -53.26 -7.20
C ASN A 8 0.66 -52.86 -5.92
N PRO A 9 1.36 -52.56 -4.80
CA PRO A 9 0.71 -52.28 -3.51
C PRO A 9 -0.06 -50.94 -3.51
N LEU A 10 0.17 -50.09 -4.52
CA LEU A 10 -0.48 -48.79 -4.69
C LEU A 10 -1.74 -48.85 -5.57
N ALA A 11 -2.04 -50.01 -6.16
CA ALA A 11 -3.24 -50.22 -6.97
C ALA A 11 -4.58 -49.87 -6.29
N PRO A 12 -4.82 -50.13 -4.98
CA PRO A 12 -6.12 -49.82 -4.37
C PRO A 12 -6.40 -48.32 -4.27
N TYR A 13 -5.37 -47.49 -4.15
CA TYR A 13 -5.51 -46.03 -4.05
C TYR A 13 -5.78 -45.36 -5.40
N TRP A 14 -5.49 -46.03 -6.51
CA TRP A 14 -5.70 -45.51 -7.85
C TRP A 14 -7.18 -45.26 -8.16
N ASN A 15 -8.07 -46.12 -7.64
CA ASN A 15 -9.52 -46.05 -7.86
C ASN A 15 -10.23 -45.02 -6.96
N LEU A 16 -9.53 -44.47 -5.97
CA LEU A 16 -10.06 -43.46 -5.05
C LEU A 16 -9.91 -42.04 -5.61
N ILE A 17 -9.06 -41.86 -6.63
CA ILE A 17 -8.79 -40.57 -7.25
C ILE A 17 -9.88 -40.29 -8.32
N PRO A 18 -10.57 -39.14 -8.25
CA PRO A 18 -11.54 -38.73 -9.25
C PRO A 18 -10.96 -38.70 -10.68
N GLY A 19 -11.76 -39.05 -11.69
CA GLY A 19 -11.29 -39.24 -13.06
C GLY A 19 -10.58 -38.03 -13.68
N TYR A 20 -10.96 -36.81 -13.30
CA TYR A 20 -10.32 -35.57 -13.75
C TYR A 20 -8.89 -35.40 -13.21
N LEU A 21 -8.60 -35.88 -12.00
CA LEU A 21 -7.27 -35.86 -11.38
C LEU A 21 -6.33 -36.96 -11.93
N ARG A 22 -6.86 -37.92 -12.68
CA ARG A 22 -6.06 -38.95 -13.37
C ARG A 22 -5.49 -38.45 -14.70
N ASN A 23 -6.04 -37.35 -15.24
CA ASN A 23 -5.53 -36.75 -16.46
C ASN A 23 -4.18 -36.08 -16.22
N ARG A 24 -3.13 -36.57 -16.89
CA ARG A 24 -1.78 -35.98 -16.83
C ARG A 24 -1.76 -34.48 -17.14
N TYR A 25 -2.60 -34.02 -18.06
CA TYR A 25 -2.69 -32.60 -18.42
C TYR A 25 -3.30 -31.75 -17.29
N PHE A 26 -4.27 -32.30 -16.56
CA PHE A 26 -4.88 -31.61 -15.41
C PHE A 26 -3.89 -31.50 -14.25
N VAL A 27 -3.15 -32.57 -13.96
CA VAL A 27 -2.13 -32.55 -12.90
C VAL A 27 -1.00 -31.58 -13.24
N THR A 28 -0.54 -31.56 -14.50
CA THR A 28 0.49 -30.59 -14.92
C THR A 28 -0.01 -29.15 -14.88
N LEU A 29 -1.27 -28.90 -15.28
CA LEU A 29 -1.89 -27.58 -15.21
C LEU A 29 -2.04 -27.12 -13.75
N LEU A 30 -2.51 -28.01 -12.87
CA LEU A 30 -2.70 -27.70 -11.46
C LEU A 30 -1.37 -27.43 -10.77
N LEU A 31 -0.33 -28.23 -11.08
CA LEU A 31 1.03 -27.99 -10.59
C LEU A 31 1.59 -26.66 -11.11
N PHE A 32 1.37 -26.35 -12.40
CA PHE A 32 1.79 -25.08 -13.00
C PHE A 32 1.09 -23.89 -12.34
N LEU A 33 -0.22 -23.97 -12.10
CA LEU A 33 -0.98 -22.95 -11.40
C LEU A 33 -0.52 -22.78 -9.95
N LEU A 34 -0.23 -23.88 -9.25
CA LEU A 34 0.34 -23.84 -7.90
C LEU A 34 1.69 -23.13 -7.88
N LEU A 35 2.57 -23.41 -8.84
CA LEU A 35 3.84 -22.69 -8.97
C LEU A 35 3.62 -21.20 -9.28
N MET A 36 2.67 -20.87 -10.16
CA MET A 36 2.32 -19.48 -10.44
C MET A 36 1.70 -18.75 -9.26
N ILE A 37 0.98 -19.43 -8.36
CA ILE A 37 0.32 -18.79 -7.23
C ILE A 37 1.26 -18.64 -6.02
N PHE A 38 2.12 -19.64 -5.77
CA PHE A 38 2.96 -19.69 -4.56
C PHE A 38 4.43 -19.32 -4.79
N PHE A 39 5.01 -19.63 -5.95
CA PHE A 39 6.41 -19.34 -6.25
C PHE A 39 6.61 -18.11 -7.13
N ASP A 40 5.57 -17.66 -7.85
CA ASP A 40 5.68 -16.45 -8.65
C ASP A 40 5.69 -15.19 -7.78
N ARG A 41 6.39 -14.17 -8.27
CA ARG A 41 6.63 -12.89 -7.60
C ARG A 41 5.38 -12.00 -7.52
N HIS A 42 4.32 -12.35 -8.24
CA HIS A 42 3.03 -11.66 -8.27
C HIS A 42 2.08 -12.23 -7.21
N ASP A 43 2.58 -12.40 -5.98
CA ASP A 43 1.71 -12.81 -4.89
C ASP A 43 0.61 -11.76 -4.68
N VAL A 44 -0.61 -12.25 -4.46
CA VAL A 44 -1.81 -11.42 -4.31
C VAL A 44 -1.66 -10.42 -3.16
N GLY A 45 -0.95 -10.78 -2.09
CA GLY A 45 -0.70 -9.91 -0.94
C GLY A 45 0.21 -8.72 -1.28
N THR A 46 1.20 -8.92 -2.15
CA THR A 46 2.05 -7.85 -2.67
C THR A 46 1.24 -6.90 -3.52
N GLN A 47 0.37 -7.38 -4.40
CA GLN A 47 -0.53 -6.51 -5.17
C GLN A 47 -1.45 -5.68 -4.27
N PHE A 48 -2.06 -6.28 -3.24
CA PHE A 48 -2.87 -5.53 -2.28
C PHE A 48 -2.07 -4.44 -1.55
N ARG A 49 -0.85 -4.74 -1.13
CA ARG A 49 0.02 -3.74 -0.48
C ARG A 49 0.43 -2.63 -1.44
N LEU A 50 0.70 -2.94 -2.71
CA LEU A 50 1.01 -1.92 -3.72
C LEU A 50 -0.19 -1.00 -3.93
N HIS A 51 -1.40 -1.53 -4.06
CA HIS A 51 -2.61 -0.71 -4.19
C HIS A 51 -2.78 0.25 -3.01
N ALA A 52 -2.70 -0.26 -1.77
CA ALA A 52 -2.76 0.60 -0.59
C ALA A 52 -1.64 1.65 -0.54
N THR A 53 -0.47 1.35 -1.12
CA THR A 53 0.64 2.30 -1.23
C THR A 53 0.33 3.39 -2.25
N VAL A 54 -0.28 3.05 -3.38
CA VAL A 54 -0.71 4.02 -4.39
C VAL A 54 -1.74 4.97 -3.81
N ASP A 55 -2.79 4.45 -3.18
CA ASP A 55 -3.85 5.27 -2.57
C ASP A 55 -3.27 6.27 -1.55
N ARG A 56 -2.36 5.79 -0.70
CA ARG A 56 -1.65 6.64 0.28
C ARG A 56 -0.80 7.72 -0.39
N LEU A 57 -0.09 7.39 -1.46
CA LEU A 57 0.73 8.36 -2.19
C LEU A 57 -0.13 9.44 -2.88
N GLU A 58 -1.30 9.07 -3.39
CA GLU A 58 -2.25 10.04 -3.95
C GLU A 58 -2.82 10.97 -2.88
N GLU A 59 -3.16 10.45 -1.71
CA GLU A 59 -3.58 11.27 -0.55
C GLU A 59 -2.47 12.22 -0.09
N ASP A 60 -1.24 11.72 0.00
CA ASP A 60 -0.07 12.54 0.37
C ASP A 60 0.17 13.65 -0.66
N LEU A 61 0.03 13.36 -1.95
CA LEU A 61 0.15 14.34 -3.03
C LEU A 61 -0.90 15.46 -2.88
N GLN A 62 -2.17 15.10 -2.73
CA GLN A 62 -3.24 16.08 -2.52
C GLN A 62 -3.06 16.92 -1.25
N ARG A 63 -2.42 16.36 -0.21
CA ARG A 63 -2.09 17.10 1.01
C ARG A 63 -0.98 18.10 0.75
N TYR A 64 0.10 17.69 0.09
CA TYR A 64 1.22 18.59 -0.19
C TYR A 64 0.84 19.72 -1.15
N ASP A 65 -0.02 19.47 -2.14
CA ASP A 65 -0.54 20.53 -3.01
C ASP A 65 -1.28 21.60 -2.20
N ARG A 66 -2.11 21.18 -1.24
CA ARG A 66 -2.82 22.10 -0.33
C ARG A 66 -1.86 22.89 0.55
N LEU A 67 -0.90 22.21 1.18
CA LEU A 67 0.10 22.86 2.04
C LEU A 67 0.97 23.86 1.26
N THR A 68 1.31 23.53 0.02
CA THR A 68 2.10 24.42 -0.85
C THR A 68 1.31 25.68 -1.20
N ALA A 69 0.04 25.52 -1.58
CA ALA A 69 -0.83 26.66 -1.86
C ALA A 69 -1.04 27.56 -0.64
N GLU A 70 -1.20 26.97 0.56
CA GLU A 70 -1.29 27.71 1.82
C GLU A 70 -0.01 28.46 2.14
N ALA A 71 1.16 27.81 2.03
CA ALA A 71 2.45 28.43 2.28
C ALA A 71 2.76 29.55 1.27
N GLU A 72 2.36 29.41 0.00
CA GLU A 72 2.49 30.47 -1.00
C GLU A 72 1.60 31.68 -0.67
N ALA A 73 0.37 31.46 -0.21
CA ALA A 73 -0.52 32.51 0.23
C ALA A 73 0.01 33.23 1.48
N GLU A 74 0.51 32.48 2.46
CA GLU A 74 1.12 33.01 3.67
C GLU A 74 2.38 33.83 3.35
N LYS A 75 3.23 33.32 2.46
CA LYS A 75 4.41 34.04 1.98
C LYS A 75 4.04 35.35 1.30
N LEU A 76 3.00 35.35 0.46
CA LEU A 76 2.53 36.56 -0.20
C LEU A 76 2.04 37.59 0.82
N ASP A 77 1.27 37.16 1.83
CA ASP A 77 0.83 38.05 2.91
C ASP A 77 2.00 38.60 3.72
N MET A 78 2.98 37.76 4.05
CA MET A 78 4.22 38.18 4.71
C MET A 78 4.99 39.21 3.86
N GLU A 79 5.08 39.04 2.54
CA GLU A 79 5.80 39.98 1.66
C GLU A 79 5.06 41.32 1.50
N MET A 80 3.72 41.29 1.39
CA MET A 80 2.93 42.52 1.24
C MET A 80 2.71 43.26 2.56
N ASN A 81 2.59 42.55 3.68
CA ASN A 81 2.17 43.09 4.98
C ASN A 81 3.13 42.71 6.11
N ARG A 82 4.45 42.83 5.88
CA ARG A 82 5.51 42.40 6.82
C ARG A 82 5.29 42.74 8.29
N GLU A 83 4.98 44.01 8.61
CA GLU A 83 4.81 44.44 10.00
C GLU A 83 3.58 43.81 10.64
N ARG A 84 2.44 43.83 9.93
CA ARG A 84 1.20 43.22 10.40
C ARG A 84 1.37 41.72 10.59
N PHE A 85 1.99 41.04 9.64
CA PHE A 85 2.27 39.60 9.71
C PHE A 85 3.17 39.25 10.91
N ALA A 86 4.22 40.02 11.16
CA ALA A 86 5.10 39.83 12.32
C ALA A 86 4.39 40.07 13.67
N ARG A 87 3.49 41.06 13.73
CA ARG A 87 2.72 41.38 14.94
C ARG A 87 1.61 40.35 15.20
N GLU A 88 0.87 39.93 14.18
CA GLU A 88 -0.27 39.00 14.33
C GLU A 88 0.18 37.54 14.54
N ASN A 89 1.16 37.06 13.78
CA ASN A 89 1.58 35.65 13.84
C ASN A 89 2.67 35.38 14.89
N TYR A 90 3.55 36.35 15.12
CA TYR A 90 4.73 36.17 15.97
C TYR A 90 4.75 37.10 17.19
N TYR A 91 3.74 37.97 17.36
CA TYR A 91 3.67 38.94 18.47
C TYR A 91 4.94 39.78 18.62
N MET A 92 5.60 40.10 17.49
CA MET A 92 6.80 40.93 17.50
C MET A 92 6.47 42.37 17.89
N GLN A 93 7.36 43.01 18.65
CA GLN A 93 7.25 44.39 19.12
C GLN A 93 8.50 45.20 18.78
N GLN A 94 8.38 46.53 18.77
CA GLN A 94 9.55 47.43 18.73
C GLN A 94 10.11 47.63 20.14
N ASP A 95 11.36 48.10 20.23
CA ASP A 95 12.08 48.27 21.50
C ASP A 95 11.40 49.27 22.46
N ASP A 96 10.54 50.15 21.94
CA ASP A 96 9.81 51.20 22.66
C ASP A 96 8.31 50.88 22.89
N GLU A 97 7.88 49.64 22.63
CA GLU A 97 6.48 49.20 22.73
C GLU A 97 6.31 48.02 23.69
N ASP A 98 5.27 48.06 24.54
CA ASP A 98 4.89 46.98 25.45
C ASP A 98 3.67 46.20 24.91
N VAL A 99 3.79 44.89 24.71
CA VAL A 99 2.70 44.02 24.25
C VAL A 99 2.03 43.28 25.41
N PHE A 100 0.69 43.39 25.49
CA PHE A 100 -0.13 42.68 26.49
C PHE A 100 -1.01 41.61 25.82
N ILE A 101 -0.86 40.34 26.22
CA ILE A 101 -1.73 39.25 25.77
C ILE A 101 -2.79 38.98 26.85
N ILE A 102 -4.05 39.22 26.50
CA ILE A 102 -5.19 38.97 27.41
C ILE A 102 -5.73 37.59 27.10
N VAL A 103 -5.64 36.67 28.07
CA VAL A 103 -6.19 35.32 27.97
C VAL A 103 -7.42 35.24 28.86
N ASP A 104 -8.59 34.98 28.27
CA ASP A 104 -9.80 34.69 29.04
C ASP A 104 -9.64 33.37 29.82
N LYS A 105 -10.09 33.35 31.07
CA LYS A 105 -10.03 32.18 31.96
C LYS A 105 -11.06 31.11 31.63
#